data_AF-A0A354I7E4-F1
#
_entry.id   AF-A0A354I7E4-F1
#
_cell.length_a   1.000
_cell.length_b   1.000
_cell.length_c   1.000
_cell.angle_alpha   90.00
_cell.angle_beta   90.00
_cell.angle_gamma   90.00
#
_symmetry.space_group_name_H-M   'P 1'
#
loop_
_entity.id
_entity.type
_entity.pdbx_description
1 polymer ?
#
loop_
_entity_poly.entity_id
_entity_poly.type
_entity_poly.pdbx_seq_one_letter_code
_entity_poly.pdbx_strand_id
1 'polypeptide(L)'
;MKKWFKHVLFAVMFAATLIPCKTVFADDGWGIYGDNIKWHFYESTGTLQIEGEGAMTDYGQYEEERMPWYSYHENVKKVIIGEGITHVCDAAFSKYSKLTSVKFSDTVESIGRCTFYRTGIKKLIL
;
A
#
# COMPACT_ATOMS: atom_id res chain seq x y z
N MET A 1 12.15 37.41 -25.75
CA MET A 1 13.23 36.40 -25.62
C MET A 1 13.66 36.29 -24.16
N LYS A 2 13.35 35.17 -23.51
CA LYS A 2 14.20 34.46 -22.52
C LYS A 2 13.46 33.17 -22.13
N LYS A 3 14.10 32.05 -22.43
CA LYS A 3 13.59 30.68 -22.50
C LYS A 3 13.57 30.05 -21.10
N TRP A 4 12.42 30.00 -20.43
CA TRP A 4 12.28 29.28 -19.15
C TRP A 4 11.14 28.23 -19.13
N PHE A 5 10.63 27.89 -20.31
CA PHE A 5 9.58 26.89 -20.57
C PHE A 5 10.05 25.41 -20.54
N LYS A 6 10.93 25.01 -19.59
CA LYS A 6 11.48 23.62 -19.58
C LYS A 6 11.61 22.93 -18.21
N HIS A 7 10.65 23.12 -17.31
CA HIS A 7 10.38 22.14 -16.23
C HIS A 7 8.84 22.08 -16.07
N VAL A 8 8.13 21.54 -17.06
CA VAL A 8 7.78 20.11 -17.17
C VAL A 8 6.91 19.67 -15.98
N LEU A 9 5.59 19.69 -16.23
CA LEU A 9 4.59 18.73 -15.78
C LEU A 9 4.99 17.80 -14.61
N PHE A 10 4.55 18.11 -13.39
CA PHE A 10 4.28 17.08 -12.37
C PHE A 10 3.32 17.61 -11.29
N ALA A 11 2.12 18.04 -11.70
CA ALA A 11 1.04 18.37 -10.76
C ALA A 11 -0.33 18.45 -11.46
N VAL A 12 -0.65 17.51 -12.36
CA VAL A 12 -2.03 17.36 -12.86
C VAL A 12 -2.33 15.88 -13.06
N MET A 13 -2.77 15.22 -11.99
CA MET A 13 -3.75 14.12 -12.04
C MET A 13 -4.60 14.11 -10.76
N PHE A 14 -5.13 15.29 -10.39
CA PHE A 14 -6.47 15.34 -9.81
C PHE A 14 -7.43 15.47 -11.01
N ALA A 15 -7.67 14.35 -11.69
CA ALA A 15 -8.64 14.34 -12.79
C ALA A 15 -10.03 14.37 -12.17
N ALA A 16 -10.71 15.50 -12.37
CA ALA A 16 -12.12 15.66 -12.10
C ALA A 16 -12.93 14.60 -12.88
N THR A 17 -13.41 13.58 -12.18
CA THR A 17 -14.75 13.06 -12.43
C THR A 17 -15.58 13.38 -11.20
N LEU A 18 -16.51 14.32 -11.34
CA LEU A 18 -17.55 14.64 -10.37
C LEU A 18 -18.47 13.43 -10.19
N ILE A 19 -18.03 12.47 -9.38
CA ILE A 19 -18.93 11.55 -8.71
C ILE A 19 -19.38 12.36 -7.48
N PRO A 20 -20.69 12.55 -7.21
CA PRO A 20 -21.10 12.86 -5.85
C PRO A 20 -20.77 11.60 -5.06
N CYS A 21 -19.52 11.48 -4.64
CA CYS A 21 -19.12 10.48 -3.69
C CYS A 21 -19.91 10.90 -2.47
N LYS A 22 -20.99 10.18 -2.18
CA LYS A 22 -21.51 10.10 -0.82
C LYS A 22 -20.26 10.05 0.03
N THR A 23 -20.03 11.07 0.84
CA THR A 23 -19.09 10.99 1.95
C THR A 23 -19.69 9.94 2.88
N VAL A 24 -19.51 8.67 2.49
CA VAL A 24 -19.60 7.55 3.38
C VAL A 24 -18.38 7.79 4.25
N PHE A 25 -18.60 8.40 5.40
CA PHE A 25 -17.68 8.30 6.52
C PHE A 25 -17.67 6.82 6.92
N ALA A 26 -17.06 5.98 6.08
CA ALA A 26 -16.60 4.68 6.47
C ALA A 26 -15.37 4.93 7.34
N ASP A 27 -15.28 4.18 8.43
CA ASP A 27 -14.19 4.25 9.41
C ASP A 27 -12.92 3.64 8.78
N ASP A 28 -12.44 4.26 7.71
CA ASP A 28 -11.25 3.83 6.99
C ASP A 28 -10.02 4.01 7.90
N GLY A 29 -9.16 3.00 7.94
CA GLY A 29 -7.91 3.05 8.70
C GLY A 29 -6.84 3.83 7.94
N TRP A 30 -6.06 4.65 8.63
CA TRP A 30 -4.89 5.29 8.01
C TRP A 30 -3.80 5.57 9.03
N GLY A 31 -2.58 5.76 8.53
CA GLY A 31 -1.48 6.17 9.38
C GLY A 31 -0.15 6.26 8.66
N ILE A 32 0.90 6.38 9.46
CA ILE A 32 2.28 6.44 9.03
C ILE A 32 3.02 5.22 9.57
N TYR A 33 3.91 4.66 8.77
CA TYR A 33 4.85 3.61 9.11
C TYR A 33 6.27 4.14 8.88
N GLY A 34 7.12 4.04 9.92
CA GLY A 34 8.40 4.75 9.90
C GLY A 34 8.20 6.27 9.78
N ASP A 35 9.01 6.91 8.95
CA ASP A 35 9.00 8.38 8.82
C ASP A 35 8.22 8.88 7.59
N ASN A 36 8.12 8.06 6.54
CA ASN A 36 7.71 8.52 5.21
C ASN A 36 6.83 7.54 4.44
N ILE A 37 6.48 6.38 5.01
CA ILE A 37 5.53 5.44 4.42
C ILE A 37 4.15 5.71 5.02
N LYS A 38 3.17 5.95 4.17
CA LYS A 38 1.78 6.13 4.55
C LYS A 38 0.99 4.90 4.13
N TRP A 39 -0.03 4.58 4.91
CA TRP A 39 -0.95 3.51 4.58
C TRP A 39 -2.39 3.97 4.76
N HIS A 40 -3.28 3.38 3.97
CA HIS A 40 -4.71 3.60 4.04
C HIS A 40 -5.46 2.30 3.76
N PHE A 41 -6.39 1.96 4.63
CA PHE A 41 -7.30 0.83 4.47
C PHE A 41 -8.69 1.34 4.11
N TYR A 42 -9.13 1.04 2.89
CA TYR A 42 -10.45 1.36 2.39
C TYR A 42 -11.41 0.21 2.71
N GLU A 43 -12.23 0.34 3.75
CA GLU A 43 -13.12 -0.73 4.24
C GLU A 43 -14.11 -1.17 3.15
N SER A 44 -14.65 -0.20 2.41
CA SER A 44 -15.61 -0.39 1.33
C SER A 44 -15.15 -1.39 0.27
N THR A 45 -13.84 -1.49 0.04
CA THR A 45 -13.25 -2.38 -0.96
C THR A 45 -12.40 -3.49 -0.34
N GLY A 46 -12.02 -3.38 0.93
CA GLY A 46 -11.00 -4.21 1.56
C GLY A 46 -9.62 -3.99 0.95
N THR A 47 -9.32 -2.77 0.49
CA THR A 47 -8.02 -2.44 -0.12
C THR A 47 -7.11 -1.77 0.89
N LEU A 48 -5.94 -2.34 1.12
CA LEU A 48 -4.83 -1.69 1.82
C LEU A 48 -3.88 -1.09 0.78
N GLN A 49 -3.75 0.23 0.79
CA GLN A 49 -2.80 0.99 -0.01
C GLN A 49 -1.63 1.41 0.84
N ILE A 50 -0.41 1.25 0.32
CA ILE A 50 0.83 1.66 0.96
C ILE A 50 1.62 2.50 -0.04
N GLU A 51 2.00 3.71 0.36
CA GLU A 51 2.67 4.70 -0.48
C GLU A 51 3.77 5.40 0.31
N GLY A 52 4.81 5.86 -0.37
CA GLY A 52 5.96 6.48 0.27
C GLY A 52 7.24 6.12 -0.45
N GLU A 53 8.38 6.35 0.21
CA GLU A 53 9.69 6.15 -0.41
C GLU A 53 10.57 5.24 0.46
N GLY A 54 11.33 4.37 -0.19
CA GLY A 54 12.36 3.55 0.45
C GLY A 54 11.89 2.19 0.94
N ALA A 55 12.70 1.62 1.84
CA ALA A 55 12.56 0.26 2.33
C ALA A 55 11.75 0.20 3.64
N MET A 56 10.88 -0.79 3.76
CA MET A 56 10.23 -1.10 5.04
C MET A 56 11.23 -1.71 6.03
N THR A 57 11.05 -1.45 7.32
CA THR A 57 11.92 -1.99 8.39
C THR A 57 11.58 -3.46 8.67
N ASP A 58 12.58 -4.32 8.61
CA ASP A 58 12.45 -5.72 9.04
C ASP A 58 12.51 -5.87 10.56
N TYR A 59 11.42 -6.40 11.12
CA TYR A 59 11.37 -6.81 12.54
C TYR A 59 11.54 -8.32 12.72
N GLY A 60 11.43 -9.10 11.64
CA GLY A 60 11.53 -10.55 11.62
C GLY A 60 10.19 -11.26 11.40
N GLN A 61 10.25 -12.52 10.96
CA GLN A 61 9.11 -13.32 10.49
C GLN A 61 8.00 -13.65 11.52
N TYR A 62 8.14 -13.24 12.78
CA TYR A 62 7.19 -13.49 13.87
C TYR A 62 6.65 -12.19 14.50
N GLU A 63 6.88 -11.06 13.82
CA GLU A 63 6.57 -9.71 14.32
C GLU A 63 5.46 -9.05 13.47
N GLU A 64 4.56 -9.85 12.89
CA GLU A 64 3.46 -9.33 12.05
C GLU A 64 2.58 -8.29 12.75
N GLU A 65 2.46 -8.36 14.08
CA GLU A 65 1.65 -7.44 14.89
C GLU A 65 2.23 -6.03 14.97
N ARG A 66 3.49 -5.84 14.54
CA ARG A 66 4.14 -4.51 14.46
C ARG A 66 3.68 -3.68 13.27
N MET A 67 3.03 -4.30 12.29
CA MET A 67 2.49 -3.56 11.15
C MET A 67 1.32 -2.69 11.63
N PRO A 68 1.33 -1.37 11.36
CA PRO A 68 0.24 -0.47 11.77
C PRO A 68 -1.14 -0.91 11.26
N TRP A 69 -1.19 -1.67 10.16
CA TRP A 69 -2.41 -2.19 9.54
C TRP A 69 -2.79 -3.62 9.99
N TYR A 70 -2.15 -4.17 11.04
CA TYR A 70 -2.40 -5.54 11.50
C TYR A 70 -3.86 -5.78 11.95
N SER A 71 -4.51 -4.78 12.56
CA SER A 71 -5.90 -4.86 12.99
C SER A 71 -6.89 -5.13 11.84
N TYR A 72 -6.50 -4.84 10.60
CA TYR A 72 -7.35 -5.03 9.42
C TYR A 72 -7.12 -6.37 8.70
N HIS A 73 -6.26 -7.26 9.21
CA HIS A 73 -5.86 -8.51 8.54
C HIS A 73 -7.03 -9.41 8.11
N GLU A 74 -8.13 -9.42 8.86
CA GLU A 74 -9.32 -10.19 8.51
C GLU A 74 -10.14 -9.57 7.39
N ASN A 75 -9.94 -8.28 7.06
CA ASN A 75 -10.76 -7.55 6.11
C ASN A 75 -10.03 -7.18 4.81
N VAL A 76 -8.69 -7.23 4.82
CA VAL A 76 -7.87 -6.96 3.63
C VAL A 76 -8.05 -8.05 2.58
N LYS A 77 -8.52 -7.64 1.40
CA LYS A 77 -8.73 -8.45 0.19
C LYS A 77 -7.71 -8.14 -0.90
N LYS A 78 -7.23 -6.89 -0.92
CA LYS A 78 -6.28 -6.39 -1.90
C LYS A 78 -5.20 -5.56 -1.22
N VAL A 79 -3.95 -5.75 -1.62
CA VAL A 79 -2.83 -4.88 -1.25
C VAL A 79 -2.32 -4.16 -2.50
N ILE A 80 -2.05 -2.87 -2.36
CA ILE A 80 -1.39 -2.03 -3.38
C ILE A 80 -0.12 -1.46 -2.75
N ILE A 81 1.03 -1.88 -3.26
CA ILE A 81 2.33 -1.31 -2.93
C ILE A 81 2.65 -0.27 -4.00
N GLY A 82 2.69 1.00 -3.60
CA GLY A 82 2.86 2.15 -4.47
C GLY A 82 4.30 2.37 -4.95
N GLU A 83 4.42 3.28 -5.90
CA GLU A 83 5.70 3.83 -6.38
C GLU A 83 6.54 4.36 -5.22
N GLY A 84 7.85 4.17 -5.33
CA GLY A 84 8.85 4.64 -4.35
C GLY A 84 9.20 3.62 -3.27
N ILE A 85 8.34 2.64 -2.99
CA ILE A 85 8.66 1.54 -2.09
C ILE A 85 9.68 0.61 -2.78
N THR A 86 10.79 0.32 -2.11
CA THR A 86 11.88 -0.52 -2.64
C THR A 86 11.97 -1.91 -1.98
N HIS A 87 11.48 -2.04 -0.74
CA HIS A 87 11.46 -3.30 -0.01
C HIS A 87 10.20 -3.43 0.84
N VAL A 88 9.59 -4.62 0.83
CA VAL A 88 8.47 -4.99 1.71
C VAL A 88 8.98 -5.94 2.79
N CYS A 89 8.77 -5.60 4.06
CA CYS A 89 9.38 -6.32 5.17
C CYS A 89 8.83 -7.74 5.41
N ASP A 90 9.54 -8.47 6.25
CA ASP A 90 9.15 -9.77 6.79
C ASP A 90 7.72 -9.75 7.34
N ALA A 91 6.96 -10.79 7.00
CA ALA A 91 5.61 -11.06 7.51
C ALA A 91 4.57 -9.92 7.36
N ALA A 92 4.82 -8.90 6.51
CA ALA A 92 3.99 -7.69 6.42
C ALA A 92 2.48 -7.93 6.17
N PHE A 93 2.13 -9.05 5.53
CA PHE A 93 0.75 -9.49 5.28
C PHE A 93 0.55 -10.98 5.63
N SER A 94 1.36 -11.49 6.55
CA SER A 94 1.27 -12.88 7.02
C SER A 94 -0.10 -13.12 7.67
N LYS A 95 -0.73 -14.26 7.33
CA LYS A 95 -2.05 -14.72 7.81
C LYS A 95 -3.24 -13.86 7.35
N TYR A 96 -3.08 -13.02 6.33
CA TYR A 96 -4.19 -12.26 5.74
C TYR A 96 -5.04 -13.19 4.87
N SER A 97 -5.91 -13.99 5.52
CA SER A 97 -6.62 -15.12 4.88
C SER A 97 -7.57 -14.71 3.75
N LYS A 98 -8.08 -13.47 3.77
CA LYS A 98 -8.94 -12.91 2.71
C LYS A 98 -8.17 -12.20 1.60
N LEU A 99 -6.85 -12.01 1.73
CA LEU A 99 -6.02 -11.35 0.72
C LEU A 99 -5.92 -12.23 -0.52
N THR A 100 -6.45 -11.76 -1.64
CA THR A 100 -6.52 -12.50 -2.92
C THR A 100 -5.76 -11.82 -4.05
N SER A 101 -5.50 -10.52 -3.95
CA SER A 101 -4.85 -9.72 -4.98
C SER A 101 -3.76 -8.83 -4.40
N VAL A 102 -2.59 -8.83 -5.02
CA VAL A 102 -1.51 -7.88 -4.72
C VAL A 102 -1.11 -7.16 -6.00
N LYS A 103 -0.94 -5.85 -5.90
CA LYS A 103 -0.34 -5.01 -6.94
C LYS A 103 0.97 -4.44 -6.41
N PHE A 104 2.05 -4.65 -7.13
CA PHE A 104 3.32 -3.98 -6.90
C PHE A 104 3.51 -2.82 -7.87
N SER A 105 4.45 -1.95 -7.51
CA SER A 105 5.05 -0.95 -8.39
C SER A 105 6.36 -1.52 -8.95
N ASP A 106 6.84 -0.96 -10.07
CA ASP A 106 8.12 -1.32 -10.69
C ASP A 106 9.33 -1.03 -9.78
N THR A 107 9.16 -0.16 -8.77
CA THR A 107 10.23 0.21 -7.82
C THR A 107 10.52 -0.85 -6.77
N VAL A 108 9.67 -1.87 -6.61
CA VAL A 108 9.85 -2.87 -5.56
C VAL A 108 10.94 -3.86 -5.97
N GLU A 109 12.08 -3.79 -5.30
CA GLU A 109 13.26 -4.60 -5.61
C GLU A 109 13.29 -5.92 -4.83
N SER A 110 12.68 -5.95 -3.65
CA SER A 110 12.73 -7.13 -2.78
C SER A 110 11.54 -7.26 -1.84
N ILE A 111 11.27 -8.51 -1.44
CA ILE A 111 10.24 -8.88 -0.48
C ILE A 111 10.85 -9.73 0.64
N GLY A 112 10.41 -9.48 1.86
CA GLY A 112 10.83 -10.18 3.06
C GLY A 112 10.33 -11.61 3.11
N ARG A 113 10.81 -12.33 4.12
CA ARG A 113 10.42 -13.69 4.41
C ARG A 113 8.99 -13.72 4.95
N CYS A 114 8.24 -14.73 4.53
CA CYS A 114 6.88 -14.98 5.01
C CYS A 114 5.90 -13.81 4.78
N THR A 115 6.23 -12.81 3.95
CA THR A 115 5.38 -11.63 3.69
C THR A 115 3.95 -12.00 3.34
N PHE A 116 3.75 -13.09 2.61
CA PHE A 116 2.41 -13.61 2.22
C PHE A 116 2.12 -15.01 2.77
N TYR A 117 2.77 -15.43 3.86
CA TYR A 117 2.53 -16.73 4.47
C TYR A 117 1.06 -16.86 4.91
N ARG A 118 0.42 -18.00 4.62
CA ARG A 118 -1.01 -18.26 4.93
C ARG A 118 -1.98 -17.19 4.41
N THR A 119 -1.70 -16.65 3.22
CA THR A 119 -2.64 -15.79 2.47
C THR A 119 -3.39 -16.59 1.40
N GLY A 120 -4.44 -16.00 0.83
CA GLY A 120 -5.23 -16.58 -0.25
C GLY A 120 -4.90 -16.02 -1.63
N ILE A 121 -3.67 -15.54 -1.86
CA ILE A 121 -3.31 -14.83 -3.09
C ILE A 121 -3.50 -15.72 -4.31
N LYS A 122 -4.27 -15.19 -5.27
CA LYS A 122 -4.54 -15.82 -6.58
C LYS A 122 -4.08 -14.95 -7.74
N LYS A 123 -3.88 -13.65 -7.48
CA LYS A 123 -3.55 -12.66 -8.49
C LYS A 123 -2.41 -11.78 -8.04
N LEU A 124 -1.38 -11.73 -8.88
CA LEU A 124 -0.27 -10.80 -8.78
C LEU A 124 -0.31 -9.86 -9.99
N ILE A 125 -0.19 -8.57 -9.74
CA ILE A 125 -0.02 -7.53 -10.76
C ILE A 125 1.32 -6.86 -10.48
N LEU A 126 2.18 -6.87 -11.49
CA LEU A 126 3.41 -6.08 -11.54
C LEU A 126 3.08 -4.86 -12.40
#